data_AF-A0A6I7QCL4-F1
#
_entry.id   AF-A0A6I7QCL4-F1
#
_cell.length_a   1.000
_cell.length_b   1.000
_cell.length_c   1.000
_cell.angle_alpha   90.00
_cell.angle_beta   90.00
_cell.angle_gamma   90.00
#
_symmetry.space_group_name_H-M   'P 1'
#
loop_
_entity.id
_entity.type
_entity.pdbx_description
1 polymer ?
#
loop_
_entity_poly.entity_id
_entity_poly.type
_entity_poly.pdbx_seq_one_letter_code
_entity_poly.pdbx_strand_id
1 'polypeptide(L)'
;MKLTAVIGTTFIIVVTITFFLLNQQSPEWSDNEISAFITACKGDGESTRTESGLNENQVNSYCICIQKEVMNLFPEGAPLQQIDPEIVEEIMTDCFEKALSE
;
A
#
# COMPACT_ATOMS: atom_id res chain seq x y z
N MET A 1 11.42 -19.33 -55.32
CA MET A 1 11.53 -18.22 -54.35
C MET A 1 11.06 -18.74 -53.00
N LYS A 2 11.97 -18.79 -52.01
CA LYS A 2 11.69 -19.32 -50.65
C LYS A 2 10.98 -18.22 -49.86
N LEU A 3 9.70 -18.43 -49.56
CA LEU A 3 8.88 -17.55 -48.74
C LEU A 3 8.66 -18.26 -47.39
N THR A 4 9.65 -18.21 -46.53
CA THR A 4 9.53 -18.72 -45.15
C THR A 4 10.43 -17.88 -44.26
N ALA A 5 9.94 -17.56 -43.06
CA ALA A 5 10.65 -16.95 -41.93
C ALA A 5 10.51 -15.42 -41.72
N VAL A 6 9.30 -14.85 -41.77
CA VAL A 6 9.05 -13.51 -41.16
C VAL A 6 7.87 -13.53 -40.16
N ILE A 7 7.32 -14.70 -39.83
CA ILE A 7 6.13 -14.80 -38.95
C ILE A 7 6.50 -15.26 -37.53
N GLY A 8 7.65 -15.92 -37.34
CA GLY A 8 8.06 -16.47 -36.04
C GLY A 8 8.63 -15.45 -35.06
N THR A 9 9.36 -14.45 -35.52
CA THR A 9 10.06 -13.48 -34.65
C THR A 9 9.11 -12.43 -34.06
N THR A 10 8.11 -11.98 -34.82
CA THR A 10 7.16 -10.96 -34.37
C THR A 10 6.26 -11.48 -33.24
N PHE A 11 5.83 -12.75 -33.32
CA PHE A 11 5.01 -13.38 -32.29
C PHE A 11 5.78 -13.58 -30.97
N ILE A 12 7.06 -13.96 -31.03
CA ILE A 12 7.89 -14.14 -29.83
C ILE A 12 8.09 -12.81 -29.10
N ILE A 13 8.34 -11.71 -29.83
CA ILE A 13 8.52 -10.38 -29.23
C ILE A 13 7.23 -9.87 -28.58
N VAL A 14 6.07 -10.08 -29.20
CA VAL A 14 4.78 -9.66 -28.62
C VAL A 14 4.46 -10.46 -27.36
N VAL A 15 4.75 -11.77 -27.34
CA VAL A 15 4.53 -12.63 -26.16
C VAL A 15 5.50 -12.30 -25.03
N THR A 16 6.77 -11.98 -25.32
CA THR A 16 7.72 -11.60 -24.26
C THR A 16 7.42 -10.22 -23.69
N ILE A 17 6.98 -9.25 -24.48
CA ILE A 17 6.60 -7.92 -23.97
C ILE A 17 5.32 -7.99 -23.13
N THR A 18 4.31 -8.76 -23.51
CA THR A 18 3.12 -8.96 -22.66
C THR A 18 3.44 -9.76 -21.40
N PHE A 19 4.34 -10.75 -21.45
CA PHE A 19 4.78 -11.47 -20.26
C PHE A 19 5.64 -10.60 -19.32
N PHE A 20 6.43 -9.66 -19.86
CA PHE A 20 7.17 -8.68 -19.05
C PHE A 20 6.25 -7.63 -18.40
N LEU A 21 5.14 -7.27 -19.04
CA LEU A 21 4.14 -6.34 -18.50
C LEU A 21 3.17 -7.01 -17.51
N LEU A 22 2.94 -8.33 -17.63
CA LEU A 22 2.13 -9.12 -16.68
C LEU A 22 2.90 -9.54 -15.42
N ASN A 23 4.22 -9.31 -15.41
CA ASN A 23 5.11 -9.61 -14.28
C ASN A 23 5.71 -8.34 -13.67
N GLN A 24 5.08 -7.17 -13.88
CA GLN A 24 5.16 -6.10 -12.88
C GLN A 24 4.38 -6.59 -11.66
N GLN A 25 5.06 -7.42 -10.88
CA GLN A 25 4.79 -7.59 -9.47
C GLN A 25 4.81 -6.17 -8.91
N SER A 26 3.62 -5.62 -8.66
CA SER A 26 3.44 -4.33 -7.99
C SER A 26 4.45 -4.27 -6.84
N PRO A 27 5.30 -3.25 -6.73
CA PRO A 27 6.32 -3.21 -5.69
C PRO A 27 5.63 -3.19 -4.32
N GLU A 28 5.45 -4.36 -3.73
CA GLU A 28 4.93 -4.56 -2.38
C GLU A 28 5.88 -3.83 -1.41
N TRP A 29 5.32 -3.05 -0.49
CA TRP A 29 6.12 -2.29 0.48
C TRP A 29 7.09 -3.24 1.18
N SER A 30 8.35 -2.84 1.29
CA SER A 30 9.33 -3.59 2.06
C SER A 30 8.98 -3.59 3.55
N ASP A 31 9.42 -4.61 4.28
CA ASP A 31 9.27 -4.68 5.74
C ASP A 31 9.78 -3.42 6.45
N ASN A 32 10.82 -2.78 5.89
CA ASN A 32 11.37 -1.53 6.41
C ASN A 32 10.42 -0.35 6.21
N GLU A 33 9.74 -0.25 5.07
CA GLU A 33 8.76 0.80 4.80
C GLU A 33 7.52 0.63 5.68
N ILE A 34 7.06 -0.62 5.87
CA ILE A 34 5.97 -0.95 6.78
C ILE A 34 6.33 -0.56 8.22
N SER A 35 7.51 -0.96 8.68
CA SER A 35 7.99 -0.66 10.03
C SER A 35 8.18 0.84 10.26
N ALA A 36 8.73 1.56 9.27
CA ALA A 36 8.89 3.01 9.32
C ALA A 36 7.53 3.73 9.40
N PHE A 37 6.55 3.28 8.61
CA PHE A 37 5.19 3.83 8.64
C PHE A 37 4.53 3.64 10.01
N ILE A 38 4.54 2.42 10.55
CA ILE A 38 3.93 2.13 11.85
C ILE A 38 4.62 2.93 12.96
N THR A 39 5.95 3.03 12.91
CA THR A 39 6.73 3.81 13.89
C THR A 39 6.39 5.30 13.82
N ALA A 40 6.30 5.88 12.61
CA ALA A 40 5.91 7.27 12.42
C ALA A 40 4.46 7.51 12.87
N CYS A 41 3.54 6.61 12.53
CA CYS A 41 2.14 6.68 12.96
C CYS A 41 2.02 6.73 14.49
N LYS A 42 2.78 5.86 15.20
CA LYS A 42 2.83 5.90 16.66
C LYS A 42 3.46 7.20 17.16
N GLY A 43 4.65 7.55 16.67
CA GLY A 43 5.39 8.73 17.12
C GLY A 43 4.63 10.05 16.99
N ASP A 44 3.94 10.26 15.87
CA ASP A 44 3.28 11.55 15.56
C ASP A 44 1.88 11.69 16.19
N GLY A 45 1.29 10.62 16.71
CA GLY A 45 -0.07 10.71 17.25
C GLY A 45 -0.42 9.77 18.39
N GLU A 46 0.55 9.13 19.03
CA GLU A 46 0.32 8.34 20.24
C GLU A 46 -0.26 9.18 21.38
N SER A 47 0.28 10.38 21.63
CA SER A 47 -0.28 11.30 22.65
C SER A 47 -1.70 11.75 22.30
N THR A 48 -1.92 12.20 21.06
CA THR A 48 -3.25 12.66 20.61
C THR A 48 -4.30 11.55 20.66
N ARG A 49 -3.93 10.32 20.30
CA ARG A 49 -4.85 9.18 20.26
C ARG A 49 -5.12 8.59 21.64
N THR A 50 -4.12 8.62 22.52
CA THR A 50 -4.35 8.27 23.93
C THR A 50 -5.25 9.26 24.63
N GLU A 51 -5.10 10.56 24.36
CA GLU A 51 -6.04 11.59 24.81
C GLU A 51 -7.44 11.42 24.20
N SER A 52 -7.53 10.87 22.99
CA SER A 52 -8.80 10.57 22.31
C SER A 52 -9.46 9.26 22.76
N GLY A 53 -8.84 8.51 23.67
CA GLY A 53 -9.44 7.33 24.32
C GLY A 53 -8.87 5.97 23.93
N LEU A 54 -7.87 5.90 23.04
CA LEU A 54 -7.18 4.63 22.74
C LEU A 54 -6.12 4.33 23.80
N ASN A 55 -5.98 3.07 24.22
CA ASN A 55 -4.80 2.65 24.98
C ASN A 55 -3.62 2.29 24.05
N GLU A 56 -2.43 2.04 24.62
CA GLU A 56 -1.20 1.75 23.84
C GLU A 56 -1.38 0.60 22.84
N ASN A 57 -2.08 -0.49 23.23
CA ASN A 57 -2.35 -1.60 22.33
C ASN A 57 -3.31 -1.20 21.20
N GLN A 58 -4.33 -0.41 21.51
CA GLN A 58 -5.29 0.09 20.52
C GLN A 58 -4.63 1.09 19.56
N VAL A 59 -3.67 1.90 20.01
CA VAL A 59 -2.84 2.75 19.13
C VAL A 59 -2.03 1.90 18.16
N ASN A 60 -1.47 0.77 18.63
CA ASN A 60 -0.79 -0.16 17.75
C ASN A 60 -1.74 -0.78 16.70
N SER A 61 -2.91 -1.25 17.11
CA SER A 61 -3.93 -1.80 16.19
C SER A 61 -4.41 -0.76 15.18
N TYR A 62 -4.65 0.47 15.63
CA TYR A 62 -4.99 1.61 14.79
C TYR A 62 -3.94 1.86 13.70
N CYS A 63 -2.65 1.93 14.07
CA CYS A 63 -1.58 2.20 13.11
C CYS A 63 -1.39 1.05 12.11
N ILE A 64 -1.55 -0.19 12.55
CA ILE A 64 -1.55 -1.36 11.65
C ILE A 64 -2.73 -1.32 10.69
N CYS A 65 -3.91 -0.91 11.16
CA CYS A 65 -5.09 -0.76 10.32
C CYS A 65 -4.84 0.26 9.20
N ILE A 66 -4.37 1.47 9.53
CA ILE A 66 -4.09 2.50 8.53
C ILE A 66 -3.07 2.00 7.51
N GLN A 67 -2.00 1.38 7.99
CA GLN A 67 -0.96 0.84 7.11
C GLN A 67 -1.54 -0.15 6.09
N LYS A 68 -2.43 -1.05 6.51
CA LYS A 68 -3.10 -2.01 5.61
C LYS A 68 -4.01 -1.33 4.59
N GLU A 69 -4.85 -0.39 5.03
CA GLU A 69 -5.77 0.31 4.14
C GLU A 69 -5.02 1.18 3.13
N VAL A 70 -3.98 1.89 3.56
CA VAL A 70 -3.10 2.68 2.68
C VAL A 70 -2.37 1.78 1.69
N MET A 71 -1.82 0.64 2.12
CA MET A 71 -1.17 -0.31 1.20
C MET A 71 -2.14 -0.94 0.20
N ASN A 72 -3.39 -1.19 0.60
CA ASN A 72 -4.41 -1.73 -0.29
C ASN A 72 -4.76 -0.73 -1.41
N LEU A 73 -4.79 0.56 -1.10
CA LEU A 73 -5.07 1.62 -2.08
C LEU A 73 -3.83 2.05 -2.88
N PHE A 74 -2.65 1.98 -2.26
CA PHE A 74 -1.38 2.44 -2.82
C PHE A 74 -0.32 1.34 -2.70
N PRO A 75 -0.49 0.21 -3.41
CA PRO A 75 0.39 -0.95 -3.29
C PRO A 75 1.83 -0.64 -3.68
N GLU A 76 2.05 0.32 -4.58
CA GLU A 76 3.39 0.74 -5.03
C GLU A 76 4.07 1.77 -4.11
N GLY A 77 3.39 2.18 -3.03
CA GLY A 77 3.81 3.27 -2.17
C GLY A 77 3.49 4.63 -2.80
N ALA A 78 2.51 5.34 -2.24
CA ALA A 78 2.26 6.74 -2.58
C ALA A 78 2.80 7.62 -1.46
N PRO A 79 3.43 8.77 -1.77
CA PRO A 79 3.65 9.80 -0.77
C PRO A 79 2.29 10.18 -0.18
N LEU A 80 2.15 10.21 1.15
CA LEU A 80 0.89 10.56 1.83
C LEU A 80 0.29 11.88 1.32
N GLN A 81 1.13 12.81 0.82
CA GLN A 81 0.71 14.09 0.25
C GLN A 81 -0.01 14.00 -1.10
N GLN A 82 0.05 12.84 -1.76
CA GLN A 82 -0.62 12.56 -3.03
C GLN A 82 -1.90 11.74 -2.86
N ILE A 83 -2.17 11.30 -1.62
CA ILE A 83 -3.43 10.66 -1.27
C ILE A 83 -4.43 11.79 -1.03
N ASP A 84 -5.62 11.65 -1.62
CA ASP A 84 -6.71 12.58 -1.38
C ASP A 84 -6.97 12.69 0.14
N PRO A 85 -6.93 13.90 0.72
CA PRO A 85 -7.11 14.06 2.16
C PRO A 85 -8.43 13.48 2.68
N GLU A 86 -9.50 13.47 1.88
CA GLU A 86 -10.78 12.86 2.26
C GLU A 86 -10.63 11.34 2.44
N ILE A 87 -9.86 10.68 1.56
CA ILE A 87 -9.56 9.25 1.67
C ILE A 87 -8.73 8.98 2.93
N VAL A 88 -7.74 9.83 3.23
CA VAL A 88 -6.94 9.65 4.45
C VAL A 88 -7.80 9.83 5.70
N GLU A 89 -8.70 10.81 5.72
CA GLU A 89 -9.62 11.05 6.84
C GLU A 89 -10.59 9.88 7.05
N GLU A 90 -11.13 9.30 5.97
CA GLU A 90 -11.99 8.11 6.00
C GLU A 90 -11.25 6.91 6.60
N ILE A 91 -10.05 6.61 6.10
CA ILE A 91 -9.20 5.52 6.64
C ILE A 91 -8.88 5.75 8.12
N MET A 92 -8.51 6.98 8.49
CA MET A 92 -8.21 7.31 9.88
C MET A 92 -9.42 7.11 10.80
N THR A 93 -10.61 7.50 10.34
CA THR A 93 -11.87 7.35 11.11
C THR A 93 -12.24 5.88 11.27
N ASP A 94 -12.27 5.12 10.18
CA ASP A 94 -12.59 3.69 10.20
C ASP A 94 -11.64 2.90 11.10
N CYS A 95 -10.34 3.18 11.00
CA CYS A 95 -9.34 2.52 11.82
C CYS A 95 -9.43 2.91 13.30
N PHE A 96 -9.87 4.13 13.60
CA PHE A 96 -10.10 4.57 14.98
C PHE A 96 -11.29 3.84 15.60
N GLU A 97 -12.41 3.73 14.88
CA GLU A 97 -13.59 2.99 15.35
C GLU A 97 -13.29 1.50 15.53
N LYS A 98 -12.57 0.88 14.59
CA LYS A 98 -12.09 -0.50 14.72
C LYS A 98 -11.23 -0.69 15.96
N ALA A 99 -10.28 0.21 16.21
CA ALA A 99 -9.39 0.14 17.37
C ALA A 99 -10.14 0.30 18.72
N LEU A 100 -11.21 1.09 18.77
CA LEU A 100 -12.07 1.19 19.96
C LEU A 100 -12.86 -0.09 20.26
N SER A 101 -13.06 -0.94 19.25
CA SER A 101 -13.81 -2.19 19.36
C SER A 101 -12.97 -3.42 19.76
N GLU A 102 -11.64 -3.25 19.84
CA GLU A 102 -10.68 -4.26 20.32
C GLU A 102 -10.42 -4.14 21.83
#